data_AF-A0A528D6C0-F1
#
_entry.id   AF-A0A528D6C0-F1
#
_cell.length_a   1.000
_cell.length_b   1.000
_cell.length_c   1.000
_cell.angle_alpha   90.00
_cell.angle_beta   90.00
_cell.angle_gamma   90.00
#
_symmetry.space_group_name_H-M   'P 1'
#
loop_
_entity.id
_entity.type
_entity.pdbx_description
1 polymer ?
#
loop_
_entity_poly.entity_id
_entity_poly.type
_entity_poly.pdbx_seq_one_letter_code
_entity_poly.pdbx_strand_id
1 'polypeptide(L)' 'VPTVVGKGQGRAADEMMAQARQAGIPVIEDAAVASPLFENTNTGAYIGQEMFSPVVRHLVRLGLT' A
#
# COMPACT_ATOMS: atom_id res chain seq x y z
N VAL A 1 -5.26 -9.33 -9.09
CA VAL A 1 -4.03 -8.51 -9.06
C VAL A 1 -4.21 -7.36 -8.09
N PRO A 2 -3.19 -6.96 -7.31
CA PRO A 2 -3.36 -5.94 -6.28
C PRO A 2 -3.82 -4.58 -6.85
N THR A 3 -4.67 -3.89 -6.10
CA THR A 3 -5.29 -2.62 -6.50
C THR A 3 -5.01 -1.56 -5.45
N VAL A 4 -4.70 -0.34 -5.87
CA VAL A 4 -4.56 0.81 -4.96
C VAL A 4 -5.96 1.30 -4.59
N VAL A 5 -6.39 1.11 -3.34
CA VAL A 5 -7.75 1.49 -2.89
C VAL A 5 -7.82 2.85 -2.21
N GLY A 6 -6.67 3.44 -1.87
CA GLY A 6 -6.60 4.75 -1.25
C GLY A 6 -5.16 5.25 -1.17
N LYS A 7 -5.01 6.56 -1.07
CA LYS A 7 -3.73 7.26 -0.92
C LYS A 7 -3.92 8.44 0.04
N GLY A 8 -2.90 8.73 0.83
CA GLY A 8 -2.90 9.86 1.76
C GLY A 8 -1.49 10.34 2.03
N GLN A 9 -1.36 11.62 2.39
CA GLN A 9 -0.11 12.23 2.86
C GLN A 9 -0.41 13.21 4.01
N GLY A 10 0.58 13.46 4.86
CA GLY A 10 0.40 14.26 6.08
C GLY A 10 -0.74 13.72 6.94
N ARG A 11 -1.65 14.61 7.36
CA ARG A 11 -2.79 14.26 8.22
C ARG A 11 -3.63 13.09 7.69
N ALA A 12 -3.86 13.02 6.38
CA ALA A 12 -4.65 11.93 5.81
C ALA A 12 -3.95 10.57 5.97
N ALA A 13 -2.62 10.52 5.86
CA ALA A 13 -1.85 9.31 6.13
C ALA A 13 -1.90 8.92 7.61
N ASP A 14 -1.80 9.89 8.52
CA ASP A 14 -1.92 9.64 9.96
C ASP A 14 -3.27 9.01 10.34
N GLU A 15 -4.36 9.54 9.75
CA GLU A 15 -5.71 9.01 9.95
C GLU A 15 -5.87 7.61 9.35
N MET A 16 -5.34 7.34 8.15
CA MET A 16 -5.32 6.00 7.56
C MET A 16 -4.55 5.00 8.42
N MET A 17 -3.40 5.40 8.97
CA MET A 17 -2.58 4.57 9.85
C MET A 17 -3.28 4.25 11.16
N ALA A 18 -3.99 5.21 11.76
CA ALA A 18 -4.78 5.00 12.95
C ALA A 18 -5.93 4.00 12.68
N GLN A 19 -6.64 4.16 11.57
CA GLN A 19 -7.71 3.24 11.17
C GLN A 19 -7.20 1.83 10.89
N ALA A 20 -6.08 1.69 10.18
CA ALA A 20 -5.47 0.39 9.89
C ALA A 20 -5.15 -0.37 11.18
N ARG A 21 -4.56 0.32 12.17
CA ARG A 21 -4.26 -0.26 13.50
C ARG A 21 -5.53 -0.70 14.24
N GLN A 22 -6.57 0.13 14.24
CA GLN A 22 -7.85 -0.22 14.87
C GLN A 22 -8.53 -1.42 14.21
N ALA A 23 -8.38 -1.56 12.89
CA ALA A 23 -8.95 -2.67 12.12
C ALA A 23 -8.07 -3.93 12.09
N GLY A 24 -6.88 -3.90 12.69
CA GLY A 24 -5.92 -5.01 12.62
C GLY A 24 -5.35 -5.25 11.23
N ILE A 25 -5.38 -4.24 10.35
CA ILE A 25 -4.79 -4.31 9.01
C ILE A 25 -3.27 -4.15 9.13
N PRO A 26 -2.46 -5.07 8.57
CA PRO A 26 -1.01 -4.95 8.61
C PRO A 26 -0.51 -3.67 7.96
N VAL A 27 0.46 -3.04 8.60
CA VAL A 27 1.12 -1.82 8.13
C VAL A 27 2.60 -2.11 7.90
N ILE A 28 3.11 -1.73 6.73
CA ILE A 28 4.50 -1.93 6.33
C ILE A 28 5.12 -0.58 6.00
N GLU A 29 6.31 -0.34 6.54
CA GLU A 29 7.15 0.78 6.15
C GLU A 29 8.11 0.33 5.05
N ASP A 30 7.89 0.81 3.83
CA ASP A 30 8.75 0.56 2.68
C ASP A 30 8.65 1.76 1.73
N ALA A 31 9.61 2.68 1.82
CA ALA A 31 9.63 3.89 0.99
C ALA A 31 9.79 3.57 -0.50
N ALA A 32 10.48 2.47 -0.85
CA ALA A 32 10.68 2.07 -2.24
C ALA A 32 9.39 1.55 -2.90
N VAL A 33 8.40 1.14 -2.11
CA VAL A 33 7.06 0.77 -2.57
C VAL A 33 6.08 1.94 -2.42
N ALA A 34 6.14 2.66 -1.29
CA ALA A 34 5.19 3.72 -0.98
C ALA A 34 5.30 4.90 -1.94
N SER A 35 6.51 5.40 -2.23
CA SER A 35 6.69 6.59 -3.09
C SER A 35 6.22 6.34 -4.53
N PRO A 36 6.63 5.27 -5.23
CA PRO A 36 6.19 5.04 -6.60
C PRO A 36 4.68 4.76 -6.72
N LEU A 37 4.08 4.05 -5.76
CA LEU A 37 2.63 3.85 -5.74
C LEU A 37 1.88 5.16 -5.50
N PHE A 38 2.43 6.04 -4.66
CA PHE A 38 1.81 7.35 -4.39
C PHE A 38 1.86 8.26 -5.62
N GLU A 39 3.04 8.36 -6.25
CA GLU A 39 3.33 9.27 -7.36
C GLU A 39 2.72 8.79 -8.68
N ASN A 40 2.81 7.49 -8.99
CA ASN A 40 2.59 6.99 -10.35
C ASN A 40 1.30 6.16 -10.52
N THR A 41 0.61 5.80 -9.43
CA THR A 41 -0.60 4.95 -9.52
C THR A 41 -1.84 5.67 -9.01
N ASN A 42 -2.92 5.64 -9.79
CA ASN A 42 -4.19 6.22 -9.37
C ASN A 42 -4.96 5.30 -8.41
N THR A 43 -5.74 5.89 -7.52
CA THR A 43 -6.72 5.13 -6.73
C THR A 43 -7.72 4.46 -7.67
N GLY A 44 -8.05 3.20 -7.39
CA GLY A 44 -8.88 2.33 -8.23
C GLY A 44 -8.11 1.62 -9.35
N ALA A 45 -6.84 1.98 -9.60
CA ALA A 45 -6.00 1.31 -10.59
C ALA A 45 -5.29 0.08 -9.99
N TYR A 46 -5.04 -0.91 -10.85
CA TYR A 46 -4.11 -1.98 -10.55
C TYR A 46 -2.69 -1.43 -10.42
N ILE A 47 -1.86 -2.10 -9.60
CA ILE A 47 -0.44 -1.74 -9.47
C ILE A 47 0.30 -1.97 -10.80
N GLY A 48 1.26 -1.10 -11.12
CA GLY A 48 2.15 -1.23 -12.27
C GLY A 48 2.98 -2.53 -12.23
N GLN A 49 3.43 -3.01 -13.38
CA GLN A 49 4.22 -4.25 -13.47
C GLN A 49 5.52 -4.17 -12.65
N GLU A 50 6.17 -3.01 -12.66
CA GLU A 50 7.37 -2.72 -11.89
C GLU A 50 7.14 -2.83 -10.37
N MET A 51 5.93 -2.52 -9.91
CA MET A 51 5.54 -2.62 -8.49
C MET A 51 5.00 -3.99 -8.10
N PHE A 52 4.75 -4.88 -9.06
CA PHE A 52 4.15 -6.18 -8.80
C PHE A 52 5.01 -7.04 -7.86
N SER A 53 6.29 -7.23 -8.19
CA SER A 53 7.19 -8.08 -7.39
C SER A 53 7.43 -7.53 -5.98
N PRO A 54 7.73 -6.22 -5.79
CA PRO A 54 7.83 -5.62 -4.45
C PRO A 54 6.58 -5.77 -3.60
N VAL A 55 5.39 -5.51 -4.15
CA VAL A 55 4.13 -5.64 -3.40
C VAL A 55 3.82 -7.09 -3.05
N VAL A 56 3.97 -8.01 -4.00
CA VAL A 56 3.71 -9.44 -3.76
C VAL A 56 4.63 -10.01 -2.68
N ARG A 57 5.90 -9.59 -2.62
CA ARG A 57 6.81 -10.00 -1.54
C ARG A 57 6.24 -9.70 -0.14
N HIS A 58 5.62 -8.54 0.03
CA HIS A 58 4.97 -8.16 1.27
C HIS A 58 3.71 -8.97 1.53
N LEU A 59 2.88 -9.20 0.51
CA LEU A 59 1.69 -10.04 0.63
C LEU A 59 2.03 -11.46 1.07
N VAL A 60 3.06 -12.08 0.46
CA VAL A 60 3.53 -13.42 0.85
C VAL A 60 4.04 -13.42 2.29
N ARG A 61 4.85 -12.43 2.69
CA ARG A 61 5.36 -12.30 4.06
C ARG A 61 4.25 -12.19 5.11
N LEU A 62 3.14 -11.57 4.73
CA LEU A 62 1.96 -11.41 5.59
C LEU A 62 0.98 -12.60 5.51
N GLY A 63 1.20 -13.57 4.63
CA GLY A 63 0.27 -14.69 4.40
C GLY A 63 -1.05 -14.27 3.73
N LEU A 64 -1.01 -13.23 2.88
CA LEU A 64 -2.17 -12.61 2.24
C LEU A 64 -2.29 -12.93 0.73
N THR A 65 -1.57 -13.96 0.25
CA THR A 65 -1.60 -14.45 -1.14
C THR A 65 -2.32 -15.77 -1.26
#